data_AF-A0A813JC49-F1
#
_entry.id   AF-A0A813JC49-F1
#
_cell.length_a   1.000
_cell.length_b   1.000
_cell.length_c   1.000
_cell.angle_alpha   90.00
_cell.angle_beta   90.00
_cell.angle_gamma   90.00
#
_symmetry.space_group_name_H-M   'P 1'
#
loop_
_entity.id
_entity.type
_entity.pdbx_description
1 polymer ?
#
loop_
_entity_poly.entity_id
_entity_poly.type
_entity_poly.pdbx_seq_one_letter_code
_entity_poly.pdbx_strand_id
1 'polypeptide(L)'
;MASSSSPSFVAEPVAQAQTLQGAVEEIVAQHSLEESVKMMKLQVDTLVAQQSAEAVNAQVSRALLGEGTSSESGEWNHELLILRFSRSPQEFFDALLGSVELAPWLHALDTAGFAEVVAGLRPSIILVRPEHVRPLVEAIHLQKMTPRASDVFVEPELEGVIKNIVDSLPKKFKVYPRGSLSVPLGLATWDLF
;
A
#
# COMPACT_ATOMS: atom_id res chain seq x y z
N MET A 1 -38.26 34.03 -98.75
CA MET A 1 -38.98 33.06 -97.90
C MET A 1 -38.15 32.86 -96.65
N ALA A 2 -38.56 33.51 -95.56
CA ALA A 2 -37.85 33.55 -94.29
C ALA A 2 -38.43 32.47 -93.37
N SER A 3 -37.60 31.51 -92.97
CA SER A 3 -37.96 30.53 -91.94
C SER A 3 -37.37 30.99 -90.62
N SER A 4 -38.25 31.51 -89.79
CA SER A 4 -38.12 31.74 -88.36
C SER A 4 -37.79 30.43 -87.63
N SER A 5 -36.75 30.44 -86.79
CA SER A 5 -36.55 29.40 -85.79
C SER A 5 -36.12 30.05 -84.48
N SER A 6 -37.10 30.23 -83.61
CA SER A 6 -36.94 30.70 -82.24
C SER A 6 -36.67 29.49 -81.33
N PRO A 7 -35.55 29.43 -80.59
CA PRO A 7 -35.44 28.49 -79.49
C PRO A 7 -35.91 29.14 -78.19
N SER A 8 -37.08 28.67 -77.78
CA SER A 8 -37.52 28.38 -76.41
C SER A 8 -36.62 28.87 -75.27
N PHE A 9 -37.01 30.00 -74.69
CA PHE A 9 -36.69 30.37 -73.32
C PHE A 9 -37.46 29.45 -72.35
N VAL A 10 -36.99 29.35 -71.09
CA VAL A 10 -37.67 28.73 -69.93
C VAL A 10 -37.44 27.22 -69.72
N ALA A 11 -36.38 26.86 -68.98
CA ALA A 11 -36.37 25.71 -68.06
C ALA A 11 -35.09 25.64 -67.19
N GLU A 12 -34.74 26.71 -66.44
CA GLU A 12 -33.56 26.67 -65.55
C GLU A 12 -33.70 27.19 -64.09
N PRO A 13 -34.91 27.34 -63.47
CA PRO A 13 -34.98 27.69 -62.05
C PRO A 13 -35.11 26.50 -61.07
N VAL A 14 -35.45 25.29 -61.56
CA VAL A 14 -35.77 24.16 -60.65
C VAL A 14 -34.53 23.41 -60.16
N ALA A 15 -33.48 23.33 -60.98
CA ALA A 15 -32.24 22.64 -60.60
C ALA A 15 -31.48 23.40 -59.49
N GLN A 16 -31.45 24.74 -59.54
CA GLN A 16 -30.78 25.55 -58.52
C GLN A 16 -31.47 25.50 -57.14
N ALA A 17 -32.80 25.37 -57.10
CA ALA A 17 -33.54 25.28 -55.84
C ALA A 17 -33.25 23.97 -55.09
N GLN A 18 -33.09 22.85 -55.81
CA GLN A 18 -32.77 21.55 -55.21
C GLN A 18 -31.34 21.52 -54.64
N THR A 19 -30.38 22.16 -55.30
CA THR A 19 -28.99 22.23 -54.81
C THR A 19 -28.87 23.08 -53.53
N LEU A 20 -29.64 24.17 -53.43
CA LEU A 20 -29.65 25.03 -52.24
C LEU A 20 -30.28 24.32 -51.03
N GLN A 21 -31.32 23.49 -51.25
CA GLN A 21 -31.98 22.79 -50.16
C GLN A 21 -31.08 21.72 -49.52
N GLY A 22 -30.29 20.98 -50.33
CA GLY A 22 -29.32 20.03 -49.82
C GLY A 22 -28.18 20.69 -49.01
N ALA A 23 -27.70 21.86 -49.45
CA ALA A 23 -26.66 22.59 -48.73
C ALA A 23 -27.13 23.11 -47.36
N VAL A 24 -28.42 23.48 -47.23
CA VAL A 24 -28.98 23.91 -45.94
C VAL A 24 -29.09 22.74 -44.97
N GLU A 25 -29.49 21.56 -45.44
CA GLU A 25 -29.57 20.35 -44.59
C GLU A 25 -28.19 19.92 -44.09
N GLU A 26 -27.15 20.01 -44.92
CA GLU A 26 -25.77 19.70 -44.54
C GLU A 26 -25.24 20.68 -43.46
N ILE A 27 -25.51 21.98 -43.60
CA ILE A 27 -25.11 23.00 -42.61
C ILE A 27 -25.81 22.75 -41.26
N VAL A 28 -27.09 22.39 -41.28
CA VAL A 28 -27.85 22.08 -40.05
C VAL A 28 -27.31 20.81 -39.38
N ALA A 29 -26.98 19.78 -40.15
CA ALA A 29 -26.39 18.54 -39.63
C ALA A 29 -25.01 18.80 -39.00
N GLN A 30 -24.18 19.62 -39.65
CA GLN A 30 -22.87 19.99 -39.12
C GLN A 30 -22.98 20.76 -37.79
N HIS A 31 -23.91 21.71 -37.70
CA HIS A 31 -24.15 22.48 -36.47
C HIS A 31 -24.55 21.57 -35.29
N SER A 32 -25.41 20.58 -35.53
CA SER A 32 -25.82 19.63 -34.49
C SER A 32 -24.67 18.77 -33.96
N LEU A 33 -23.69 18.43 -34.80
CA LEU A 33 -22.48 17.71 -34.39
C LEU A 33 -21.56 18.60 -33.56
N GLU A 34 -21.35 19.85 -33.97
CA GLU A 34 -20.50 20.80 -33.24
C GLU A 34 -21.04 21.08 -31.83
N GLU A 35 -22.36 21.24 -31.68
CA GLU A 35 -22.99 21.39 -30.36
C GLU A 35 -22.82 20.16 -29.48
N SER A 36 -22.93 18.96 -30.05
CA SER A 36 -22.74 17.70 -29.31
C SER A 36 -21.30 17.53 -28.84
N VAL A 37 -20.32 17.87 -29.67
CA VAL A 37 -18.89 17.84 -29.30
C VAL A 37 -18.60 18.85 -28.19
N LYS A 38 -19.19 20.05 -28.27
CA LYS A 38 -19.03 21.08 -27.23
C LYS A 38 -19.60 20.64 -25.89
N MET A 39 -20.77 20.01 -25.88
CA MET A 39 -21.38 19.47 -24.67
C MET A 39 -20.55 18.33 -24.07
N MET A 40 -20.04 17.42 -24.91
CA MET A 40 -19.18 16.33 -24.46
C MET A 40 -17.89 16.85 -23.83
N LYS A 41 -17.27 17.88 -24.41
CA LYS A 41 -16.06 18.50 -23.85
C LYS A 41 -16.30 19.11 -22.47
N LEU A 42 -17.42 19.82 -22.30
CA LEU A 42 -17.80 20.38 -20.99
C LEU A 42 -18.04 19.31 -19.93
N GLN A 43 -18.62 18.16 -20.32
CA GLN A 43 -18.80 17.03 -19.42
C GLN A 43 -17.46 16.42 -19.00
N VAL A 44 -16.52 16.25 -19.93
CA VAL A 44 -15.17 15.73 -19.63
C VAL A 44 -14.41 16.68 -18.70
N ASP A 45 -14.42 17.98 -18.97
CA ASP A 45 -13.73 18.96 -18.12
C ASP A 45 -14.33 18.99 -16.70
N THR A 46 -15.66 18.80 -16.58
CA THR A 46 -16.34 18.71 -15.28
C THR A 46 -15.94 17.43 -14.52
N LEU A 47 -15.84 16.29 -15.20
CA LEU A 47 -15.42 15.03 -14.59
C LEU A 47 -13.94 15.06 -14.17
N VAL A 48 -13.07 15.67 -14.98
CA VAL A 48 -11.65 15.85 -14.66
C VAL A 48 -11.49 16.81 -13.47
N ALA A 49 -12.29 17.87 -13.38
CA ALA A 49 -12.29 18.77 -12.22
C ALA A 49 -12.85 18.10 -10.94
N GLN A 50 -13.80 17.17 -11.08
CA GLN A 50 -14.35 16.39 -9.96
C GLN A 50 -13.38 15.29 -9.49
N GLN A 51 -12.52 14.77 -10.37
CA GLN A 51 -11.35 13.98 -9.97
C GLN A 51 -10.28 14.93 -9.46
N SER A 52 -10.49 15.46 -8.25
CA SER A 52 -9.55 16.40 -7.65
C SER A 52 -8.15 15.78 -7.61
N ALA A 53 -7.14 16.56 -7.96
CA ALA A 53 -5.74 16.13 -7.82
C ALA A 53 -5.42 15.65 -6.40
N GLU A 54 -6.19 16.11 -5.41
CA GLU A 54 -6.14 15.64 -4.02
C GLU A 54 -6.63 14.19 -3.87
N ALA A 55 -7.68 13.78 -4.59
CA ALA A 55 -8.15 12.39 -4.58
C ALA A 55 -7.11 11.46 -5.23
N VAL A 56 -6.50 11.87 -6.34
CA VAL A 56 -5.41 11.13 -6.99
C VAL A 56 -4.18 11.07 -6.09
N ASN A 57 -3.76 12.19 -5.50
CA ASN A 57 -2.61 12.21 -4.59
C ASN A 57 -2.88 11.41 -3.31
N ALA A 58 -4.10 11.44 -2.77
CA ALA A 58 -4.47 10.61 -1.62
C ALA A 58 -4.51 9.12 -1.99
N GLN A 59 -4.95 8.78 -3.20
CA GLN A 59 -4.93 7.40 -3.71
C GLN A 59 -3.50 6.91 -3.94
N VAL A 60 -2.63 7.72 -4.55
CA VAL A 60 -1.21 7.39 -4.74
C VAL A 60 -0.48 7.33 -3.40
N SER A 61 -0.77 8.25 -2.48
CA SER A 61 -0.20 8.22 -1.12
C SER A 61 -0.70 7.02 -0.33
N ARG A 62 -1.96 6.59 -0.49
CA ARG A 62 -2.49 5.36 0.11
C ARG A 62 -1.91 4.11 -0.55
N ALA A 63 -1.69 4.12 -1.86
CA ALA A 63 -1.03 3.01 -2.55
C ALA A 63 0.43 2.85 -2.10
N LEU A 64 1.15 3.97 -1.94
CA LEU A 64 2.53 3.99 -1.44
C LEU A 64 2.65 3.70 0.06
N LEU A 65 1.66 4.07 0.88
CA LEU A 65 1.71 3.92 2.33
C LEU A 65 0.87 2.74 2.89
N GLY A 66 0.04 2.07 2.09
CA GLY A 66 -1.02 1.22 2.63
C GLY A 66 -1.63 0.12 1.76
N GLU A 67 -1.34 -0.01 0.46
CA GLU A 67 -1.78 -1.17 -0.35
C GLU A 67 -0.66 -2.19 -0.59
N GLY A 68 0.14 -2.43 0.45
CA GLY A 68 0.81 -3.71 0.65
C GLY A 68 -0.14 -4.81 1.12
N THR A 69 -1.44 -4.73 0.83
CA THR A 69 -2.37 -5.84 1.06
C THR A 69 -2.05 -6.94 0.05
N SER A 70 -1.28 -7.91 0.51
CA SER A 70 -1.38 -9.29 0.04
C SER A 70 -1.04 -9.47 -1.44
N SER A 71 0.18 -9.06 -1.81
CA SER A 71 0.77 -9.54 -3.06
C SER A 71 0.90 -11.07 -2.96
N GLU A 72 0.04 -11.79 -3.68
CA GLU A 72 0.16 -13.23 -3.97
C GLU A 72 1.49 -13.57 -4.69
N SER A 73 2.25 -12.55 -5.09
CA SER A 73 3.67 -12.63 -5.39
C SER A 73 4.46 -12.60 -4.08
N GLY A 74 4.79 -13.79 -3.56
CA GLY A 74 5.46 -14.03 -2.28
C GLY A 74 6.89 -13.47 -2.14
N GLU A 75 7.02 -12.15 -2.22
CA GLU A 75 8.27 -11.42 -1.98
C GLU A 75 8.14 -10.53 -0.74
N TRP A 76 8.64 -11.07 0.37
CA TRP A 76 9.42 -10.39 1.42
C TRP A 76 8.91 -9.13 2.11
N ASN A 77 7.61 -8.86 2.18
CA ASN A 77 7.07 -7.94 3.20
C ASN A 77 6.97 -8.65 4.57
N HIS A 78 8.11 -9.14 5.06
CA HIS A 78 8.21 -9.70 6.39
C HIS A 78 8.37 -8.54 7.37
N GLU A 79 7.30 -8.25 8.10
CA GLU A 79 7.29 -7.27 9.17
C GLU A 79 7.50 -7.98 10.50
N LEU A 80 8.44 -7.48 11.30
CA LEU A 80 8.61 -7.90 12.68
C LEU A 80 7.95 -6.90 13.63
N LEU A 81 7.56 -7.35 14.81
CA LEU A 81 6.98 -6.49 15.83
C LEU A 81 7.96 -6.27 16.99
N ILE A 82 8.06 -5.02 17.44
CA ILE A 82 8.64 -4.65 18.71
C ILE A 82 7.49 -4.45 19.70
N LEU A 83 7.35 -5.37 20.64
CA LEU A 83 6.43 -5.24 21.75
C LEU A 83 7.11 -4.49 22.88
N ARG A 84 6.56 -3.35 23.27
CA ARG A 84 7.09 -2.53 24.36
C ARG A 84 6.32 -2.80 25.64
N PHE A 85 7.03 -3.14 26.70
CA PHE A 85 6.46 -3.30 28.04
C PHE A 85 6.86 -2.14 28.95
N SER A 86 6.11 -1.96 30.03
CA SER A 86 6.36 -0.89 31.00
C SER A 86 7.59 -1.11 31.88
N ARG A 87 7.94 -2.37 32.12
CA ARG A 87 9.02 -2.84 33.00
C ARG A 87 9.52 -4.19 32.50
N SER A 88 10.71 -4.58 32.95
CA SER A 88 11.37 -5.84 32.61
C SER A 88 11.97 -6.48 33.87
N PRO A 89 11.14 -6.90 34.85
CA PRO A 89 11.63 -7.63 36.02
C PRO A 89 12.18 -9.01 35.60
N GLN A 90 13.01 -9.64 36.42
CA GLN A 90 13.57 -10.96 36.09
C GLN A 90 12.47 -12.00 35.82
N GLU A 91 11.39 -11.95 36.58
CA GLU A 91 10.24 -12.86 36.44
C GLU A 91 9.52 -12.72 35.09
N PHE A 92 9.62 -11.55 34.45
CA PHE A 92 9.12 -11.38 33.09
C PHE A 92 9.97 -12.15 32.08
N PHE A 93 11.31 -12.09 32.21
CA PHE A 93 12.21 -12.89 31.37
C PHE A 93 12.04 -14.38 31.64
N ASP A 94 11.98 -14.78 32.91
CA ASP A 94 11.83 -16.19 33.29
C ASP A 94 10.52 -16.77 32.75
N ALA A 95 9.42 -16.00 32.78
CA ALA A 95 8.13 -16.43 32.23
C ALA A 95 8.16 -16.59 30.70
N LEU A 96 8.87 -15.70 29.98
CA LEU A 96 9.02 -15.81 28.53
C LEU A 96 9.95 -16.97 28.14
N LEU A 97 11.12 -17.07 28.76
CA LEU A 97 12.10 -18.12 28.48
C LEU A 97 11.63 -19.51 28.95
N GLY A 98 10.78 -19.58 29.97
CA GLY A 98 10.20 -20.81 30.50
C GLY A 98 8.90 -21.25 29.83
N SER A 99 8.37 -20.47 28.88
CA SER A 99 7.09 -20.80 28.23
C SER A 99 7.25 -21.96 27.24
N VAL A 100 6.37 -22.96 27.38
CA VAL A 100 6.31 -24.13 26.48
C VAL A 100 5.96 -23.71 25.04
N GLU A 101 5.14 -22.68 24.88
CA GLU A 101 4.73 -22.17 23.55
C GLU A 101 5.89 -21.52 22.79
N LEU A 102 6.86 -20.96 23.51
CA LEU A 102 8.03 -20.29 22.92
C LEU A 102 9.24 -21.22 22.78
N ALA A 103 9.19 -22.41 23.36
CA ALA A 103 10.28 -23.39 23.33
C ALA A 103 10.75 -23.75 21.90
N PRO A 104 9.87 -23.96 20.90
CA PRO A 104 10.31 -24.24 19.52
C PRO A 104 11.14 -23.12 18.91
N TRP A 105 10.80 -21.86 19.22
CA TRP A 105 11.49 -20.67 18.71
C TRP A 105 12.87 -20.51 19.34
N LEU A 106 12.93 -20.67 20.67
CA LEU A 106 14.20 -20.64 21.41
C LEU A 106 15.14 -21.76 20.93
N HIS A 107 14.61 -22.96 20.70
CA HIS A 107 15.39 -24.08 20.20
C HIS A 107 15.88 -23.87 18.76
N ALA A 108 15.05 -23.29 17.89
CA ALA A 108 15.45 -22.97 16.52
C ALA A 108 16.59 -21.91 16.50
N LEU A 109 16.50 -20.89 17.35
CA LEU A 109 17.53 -19.86 17.51
C LEU A 109 18.83 -20.44 18.07
N ASP A 110 18.75 -21.33 19.06
CA ASP A 110 19.89 -22.03 19.64
C ASP A 110 20.59 -22.92 18.59
N THR A 111 19.82 -23.72 17.87
CA THR A 111 20.33 -24.61 16.80
C THR A 111 21.02 -23.84 15.68
N ALA A 112 20.56 -22.63 15.37
CA ALA A 112 21.17 -21.75 14.39
C ALA A 112 22.39 -20.95 14.91
N GLY A 113 22.81 -21.16 16.17
CA GLY A 113 23.96 -20.48 16.77
C GLY A 113 23.66 -19.05 17.23
N PHE A 114 22.39 -18.67 17.35
CA PHE A 114 21.97 -17.35 17.83
C PHE A 114 21.65 -17.32 19.33
N ALA A 115 21.95 -18.39 20.08
CA ALA A 115 21.75 -18.44 21.54
C ALA A 115 22.42 -17.27 22.27
N GLU A 116 23.63 -16.90 21.87
CA GLU A 116 24.34 -15.75 22.45
C GLU A 116 23.72 -14.42 22.06
N VAL A 117 23.11 -14.31 20.88
CA VAL A 117 22.40 -13.09 20.47
C VAL A 117 21.14 -12.93 21.32
N VAL A 118 20.43 -14.03 21.58
CA VAL A 118 19.27 -14.08 22.48
C VAL A 118 19.67 -13.80 23.93
N ALA A 119 20.83 -14.28 24.38
CA ALA A 119 21.29 -14.12 25.77
C ALA A 119 22.12 -12.85 26.03
N GLY A 120 22.76 -12.32 25.00
CA GLY A 120 23.83 -11.31 25.04
C GLY A 120 23.42 -9.92 24.59
N LEU A 121 22.35 -9.77 23.79
CA LEU A 121 21.65 -8.48 23.60
C LEU A 121 20.81 -8.13 24.82
N ARG A 122 21.37 -8.30 26.02
CA ARG A 122 20.75 -7.71 27.20
C ARG A 122 20.74 -6.19 26.97
N PRO A 123 19.55 -5.58 26.97
CA PRO A 123 18.44 -6.08 27.76
C PRO A 123 17.16 -6.53 27.00
N SER A 124 17.15 -6.66 25.67
CA SER A 124 15.94 -7.03 24.89
C SER A 124 15.87 -8.51 24.51
N ILE A 125 14.65 -9.07 24.45
CA ILE A 125 14.42 -10.46 24.00
C ILE A 125 14.17 -10.49 22.49
N ILE A 126 14.74 -11.46 21.79
CA ILE A 126 14.51 -11.72 20.36
C ILE A 126 13.90 -13.11 20.20
N LEU A 127 12.66 -13.19 19.68
CA LEU A 127 11.89 -14.40 19.39
C LEU A 127 11.39 -14.34 17.96
N VAL A 128 12.32 -14.43 17.01
CA VAL A 128 12.05 -14.40 15.57
C VAL A 128 12.59 -15.66 14.92
N ARG A 129 12.24 -15.93 13.67
CA ARG A 129 12.84 -17.06 12.95
C ARG A 129 14.35 -16.83 12.80
N PRO A 130 15.19 -17.88 12.80
CA PRO A 130 16.65 -17.71 12.67
C PRO A 130 17.07 -16.87 11.46
N GLU A 131 16.38 -17.04 10.32
CA GLU A 131 16.56 -16.27 9.10
C GLU A 131 16.25 -14.77 9.28
N HIS A 132 15.52 -14.38 10.31
CA HIS A 132 15.15 -12.98 10.60
C HIS A 132 15.93 -12.35 11.73
N VAL A 133 16.95 -13.01 12.30
CA VAL A 133 17.78 -12.40 13.36
C VAL A 133 18.70 -11.33 12.78
N ARG A 134 19.46 -11.68 11.73
CA ARG A 134 20.41 -10.77 11.12
C ARG A 134 19.74 -9.54 10.43
N PRO A 135 18.57 -9.59 9.75
CA PRO A 135 17.99 -8.42 9.10
C PRO A 135 17.34 -7.53 10.13
N LEU A 136 16.84 -8.12 11.22
CA LEU A 136 16.39 -7.36 12.37
C LEU A 136 17.53 -6.54 12.98
N VAL A 137 18.69 -7.15 13.23
CA VAL A 137 19.85 -6.44 13.80
C VAL A 137 20.30 -5.30 12.87
N GLU A 138 20.36 -5.56 11.57
CA GLU A 138 20.70 -4.54 10.57
C GLU A 138 19.63 -3.43 10.52
N ALA A 139 18.35 -3.78 10.54
CA ALA A 139 17.26 -2.81 10.58
C ALA A 139 17.30 -1.92 11.82
N ILE A 140 17.58 -2.50 13.00
CA ILE A 140 17.78 -1.77 14.26
C ILE A 140 18.94 -0.77 14.10
N HIS A 141 20.04 -1.20 13.49
CA HIS A 141 21.21 -0.36 13.24
C HIS A 141 20.91 0.79 12.27
N LEU A 142 20.35 0.50 11.10
CA LEU A 142 19.99 1.47 10.07
C LEU A 142 18.99 2.52 10.58
N GLN A 143 18.00 2.08 11.35
CA GLN A 143 17.00 2.97 11.96
C GLN A 143 17.51 3.72 13.20
N LYS A 144 18.78 3.49 13.60
CA LYS A 144 19.39 4.05 14.82
C LYS A 144 18.53 3.83 16.06
N MET A 145 17.87 2.67 16.13
CA MET A 145 17.03 2.30 17.25
C MET A 145 17.92 1.89 18.43
N THR A 146 17.48 2.25 19.63
CA THR A 146 18.11 1.81 20.88
C THR A 146 17.17 0.86 21.62
N PRO A 147 17.32 -0.47 21.44
CA PRO A 147 16.48 -1.46 22.10
C PRO A 147 16.49 -1.28 23.61
N ARG A 148 15.30 -1.31 24.23
CA ARG A 148 15.15 -1.20 25.68
C ARG A 148 15.04 -2.57 26.32
N ALA A 149 15.22 -2.59 27.64
CA ALA A 149 15.12 -3.81 28.44
C ALA A 149 13.74 -4.46 28.40
N SER A 150 12.74 -3.62 28.18
CA SER A 150 11.34 -3.99 28.12
C SER A 150 10.85 -4.19 26.69
N ASP A 151 11.75 -4.20 25.71
CA ASP A 151 11.39 -4.43 24.31
C ASP A 151 11.59 -5.92 23.99
N VAL A 152 10.60 -6.49 23.30
CA VAL A 152 10.62 -7.87 22.81
C VAL A 152 10.38 -7.84 21.30
N PHE A 153 11.34 -8.35 20.54
CA PHE A 153 11.25 -8.47 19.09
C PHE A 153 10.66 -9.83 18.73
N VAL A 154 9.55 -9.84 18.02
CA VAL A 154 8.78 -11.06 17.75
C VAL A 154 8.21 -11.09 16.34
N GLU A 155 7.92 -12.30 15.84
CA GLU A 155 7.05 -12.46 14.68
C GLU A 155 5.61 -12.02 15.01
N PRO A 156 4.83 -11.51 14.03
CA PRO A 156 3.45 -11.11 14.25
C PRO A 156 2.57 -12.21 14.86
N GLU A 157 2.81 -13.47 14.48
CA GLU A 157 2.08 -14.64 14.98
C GLU A 157 2.28 -14.91 16.48
N LEU A 158 3.38 -14.41 17.07
CA LEU A 158 3.67 -14.57 18.50
C LEU A 158 3.11 -13.46 19.37
N GLU A 159 2.60 -12.35 18.80
CA GLU A 159 2.16 -11.21 19.60
C GLU A 159 1.10 -11.59 20.64
N GLY A 160 0.12 -12.40 20.24
CA GLY A 160 -0.94 -12.88 21.13
C GLY A 160 -0.41 -13.76 22.26
N VAL A 161 0.53 -14.66 21.93
CA VAL A 161 1.18 -15.57 22.90
C VAL A 161 1.93 -14.76 23.96
N ILE A 162 2.73 -13.79 23.54
CA ILE A 162 3.51 -12.95 24.46
C ILE A 162 2.60 -12.14 25.37
N LYS A 163 1.55 -11.52 24.82
CA LYS A 163 0.58 -10.76 25.62
C LYS A 163 -0.10 -11.65 26.67
N ASN A 164 -0.51 -12.87 26.29
CA ASN A 164 -1.12 -13.82 27.21
C ASN A 164 -0.16 -14.24 28.34
N ILE A 165 1.12 -14.50 28.02
CA ILE A 165 2.14 -14.81 29.04
C ILE A 165 2.28 -13.64 30.01
N VAL A 166 2.37 -12.40 29.50
CA VAL A 166 2.51 -11.20 30.33
C VAL A 166 1.27 -10.95 31.18
N ASP A 167 0.08 -11.16 30.64
CA ASP A 167 -1.18 -10.99 31.37
C ASP A 167 -1.36 -12.04 32.49
N SER A 168 -0.70 -13.20 32.36
CA SER A 168 -0.67 -14.23 33.40
C SER A 168 0.27 -13.90 34.58
N LEU A 169 1.17 -12.92 34.42
CA LEU A 169 2.09 -12.53 35.48
C LEU A 169 1.36 -11.90 36.68
N PRO A 170 1.83 -12.16 37.91
CA PRO A 170 1.30 -11.48 39.09
C PRO A 170 1.35 -9.95 38.96
N LYS A 171 0.20 -9.29 39.15
CA LYS A 171 0.06 -7.82 39.00
C LYS A 171 1.04 -6.99 39.85
N LYS A 172 1.60 -7.56 40.92
CA LYS A 172 2.64 -6.93 41.76
C LYS A 172 3.89 -6.51 40.97
N PHE A 173 4.18 -7.19 39.86
CA PHE A 173 5.34 -6.89 39.00
C PHE A 173 5.12 -5.66 38.12
N LYS A 174 3.88 -5.18 37.97
CA LYS A 174 3.51 -3.98 37.20
C LYS A 174 4.07 -4.00 35.77
N VAL A 175 4.10 -5.16 35.13
CA VAL A 175 4.43 -5.33 33.71
C VAL A 175 3.12 -5.22 32.93
N TYR A 176 3.10 -4.35 31.93
CA TYR A 176 1.93 -4.16 31.08
C TYR A 176 2.39 -3.70 29.68
N PRO A 177 1.66 -4.08 28.62
CA PRO A 177 1.95 -3.64 27.27
C PRO A 177 1.79 -2.12 27.16
N ARG A 178 2.72 -1.47 26.46
CA ARG A 178 2.76 -0.03 26.19
C ARG A 178 2.49 0.32 24.74
N GLY A 179 2.61 -0.65 23.85
CA GLY A 179 2.39 -0.50 22.42
C GLY A 179 3.21 -1.52 21.64
N SER A 180 2.95 -1.57 20.35
CA SER A 180 3.74 -2.31 19.37
C SER A 180 4.26 -1.34 18.31
N LEU A 181 5.39 -1.68 17.71
CA LEU A 181 5.97 -0.96 16.57
C LEU A 181 6.37 -2.00 15.52
N SER A 182 5.91 -1.81 14.28
CA SER A 182 6.33 -2.65 13.16
C SER A 182 7.72 -2.24 12.66
N VAL A 183 8.55 -3.23 12.37
CA VAL A 183 9.90 -3.08 11.82
C VAL A 183 9.90 -3.78 10.45
N PRO A 184 9.93 -3.02 9.35
CA PRO A 184 10.02 -3.61 8.03
C PRO A 184 11.42 -4.20 7.83
N LEU A 185 11.52 -5.51 7.57
CA LEU A 185 12.80 -6.15 7.28
C LEU A 185 13.33 -5.83 5.88
N GLY A 186 12.44 -5.47 4.94
CA GLY A 186 12.80 -5.18 3.55
C GLY A 186 13.77 -4.01 3.35
N LEU A 187 14.03 -3.19 4.38
CA LEU A 187 15.02 -2.12 4.34
C LEU A 187 16.46 -2.62 4.60
N ALA A 188 16.62 -3.81 5.17
CA ALA A 188 17.92 -4.42 5.38
C ALA A 188 18.31 -5.19 4.11
N THR A 189 18.98 -4.52 3.16
CA THR A 189 19.59 -5.19 2.01
C THR A 189 20.78 -6.02 2.48
N TRP A 190 20.58 -7.32 2.51
CA TRP A 190 21.62 -8.31 2.76
C TRP A 190 22.41 -8.58 1.50
N ASP A 191 23.19 -7.60 1.07
CA ASP A 191 24.18 -7.88 0.03
C ASP A 191 25.28 -8.77 0.63
N LEU A 192 25.20 -10.04 0.23
CA LEU A 192 26.02 -11.19 0.62
C LEU A 192 27.53 -10.86 0.71
N PHE A 193 28.12 -11.18 1.86
CA PHE A 193 29.54 -11.54 2.00
C PHE A 193 29.66 -13.06 2.15
#